data_AF-A0A8S9PU14-F1
#
_entry.id   AF-A0A8S9PU14-F1
#
_cell.length_a   1.000
_cell.length_b   1.000
_cell.length_c   1.000
_cell.angle_alpha   90.00
_cell.angle_beta   90.00
_cell.angle_gamma   90.00
#
_symmetry.space_group_name_H-M   'P 1'
#
loop_
_entity.id
_entity.type
_entity.pdbx_description
1 polymer ?
#
loop_
_entity_poly.entity_id
_entity_poly.type
_entity_poly.pdbx_seq_one_letter_code
_entity_poly.pdbx_strand_id
1 'polypeptide(L)'
;MLDRIITGSGSSTRPGSKLMVLLLLLVSATYVVYTLQLISNSRACHVEPFSAVVRRLNDIVNSSQPLIILQSNQTAVIESHSSAPPPPPPETELHHVVFGIAASARLWKRRKEYIKIWYKPDKMRGYVWLEKPVKRLDDETNLPPVRISTDTSKFPHKNIQGHRSAIRISRIVTETLKLGLKDVRWFVMGDDDTVFVAENLFRVLRKYDHRQMYYIGSLSESHLQNIYFSYGMAYGGGGFAVSYPLAVALSKMQDRCIKRYPALYGSDDRMQACMAELGVPLTKELGFHQVFGRYRRADYTAYAFNTRPVSRHPCQKPFVFYMTTTGVHPITNMTVSRYESHRGAQPERRWKMANPGDLRTVIVYKKPDPYLWDRSPRRNCCRVKSKKNNTLEISVAVCKEGEVVEV
;
A
#
# COMPACT_ATOMS: atom_id res chain seq x y z
N MET A 1 44.28 71.14 35.05
CA MET A 1 45.54 71.81 34.72
C MET A 1 46.19 71.03 33.59
N LEU A 2 46.36 71.69 32.43
CA LEU A 2 47.21 71.39 31.27
C LEU A 2 47.05 70.09 30.45
N ASP A 3 46.33 70.20 29.33
CA ASP A 3 46.80 70.33 27.93
C ASP A 3 48.10 69.68 27.37
N ARG A 4 47.91 69.24 26.09
CA ARG A 4 48.82 69.07 24.91
C ARG A 4 49.58 67.74 24.73
N ILE A 5 49.19 66.87 23.77
CA ILE A 5 49.34 66.86 22.27
C ILE A 5 50.77 66.51 21.82
N ILE A 6 50.93 65.41 21.04
CA ILE A 6 51.52 65.35 19.66
C ILE A 6 51.44 63.91 19.07
N THR A 7 50.66 63.81 17.99
CA THR A 7 50.77 63.06 16.71
C THR A 7 51.14 61.57 16.59
N GLY A 8 50.35 60.85 15.78
CA GLY A 8 50.79 59.67 15.02
C GLY A 8 49.64 59.00 14.24
N SER A 9 49.55 59.27 12.93
CA SER A 9 48.57 58.71 12.01
C SER A 9 48.82 57.23 11.68
N GLY A 10 47.76 56.45 11.47
CA GLY A 10 47.88 55.10 10.90
C GLY A 10 46.55 54.41 10.64
N SER A 11 45.93 54.73 9.51
CA SER A 11 44.79 53.97 8.96
C SER A 11 45.26 52.59 8.49
N SER A 12 44.73 51.51 9.08
CA SER A 12 44.90 50.15 8.56
C SER A 12 43.62 49.69 7.88
N THR A 13 43.55 49.87 6.56
CA THR A 13 42.57 49.24 5.67
C THR A 13 42.84 47.74 5.60
N ARG A 14 41.93 46.92 6.16
CA ARG A 14 42.01 45.45 6.13
C ARG A 14 41.94 44.92 4.68
N PRO A 15 42.91 44.12 4.20
CA PRO A 15 42.93 43.58 2.84
C PRO A 15 42.01 42.34 2.64
N GLY A 16 40.96 42.18 3.46
CA GLY A 16 40.04 41.03 3.39
C GLY A 16 38.81 41.25 2.50
N SER A 17 38.45 42.51 2.21
CA SER A 17 37.20 42.86 1.51
C SER A 17 37.20 42.45 0.03
N LYS A 18 38.30 42.70 -0.69
CA LYS A 18 38.37 42.44 -2.14
C LYS A 18 38.37 40.94 -2.48
N LEU A 19 39.04 40.13 -1.66
CA LEU A 19 39.10 38.67 -1.86
C LEU A 19 37.73 38.02 -1.59
N MET A 20 37.02 38.49 -0.56
CA MET A 20 35.68 37.97 -0.23
C MET A 20 34.65 38.34 -1.32
N VAL A 21 34.73 39.55 -1.86
CA VAL A 21 33.86 39.98 -2.99
C VAL A 21 34.16 39.16 -4.24
N LEU A 22 35.42 38.90 -4.56
CA LEU A 22 35.81 38.06 -5.69
C LEU A 22 35.26 36.62 -5.55
N LEU A 23 35.31 36.07 -4.32
CA LEU A 23 34.80 34.73 -4.02
C LEU A 23 33.28 34.66 -4.17
N LEU A 24 32.55 35.66 -3.70
CA LEU A 24 31.10 35.77 -3.88
C LEU A 24 30.71 35.93 -5.35
N LEU A 25 31.47 36.69 -6.14
CA LEU A 25 31.25 36.83 -7.58
C LEU A 25 31.53 35.52 -8.34
N LEU A 26 32.57 34.77 -7.96
CA LEU A 26 32.84 33.44 -8.54
C LEU A 26 31.75 32.42 -8.21
N VAL A 27 31.27 32.41 -6.96
CA VAL A 27 30.16 31.54 -6.54
C VAL A 27 28.85 31.95 -7.24
N SER A 28 28.56 33.24 -7.37
CA SER A 28 27.36 33.69 -8.08
C SER A 28 27.45 33.41 -9.58
N ALA A 29 28.62 33.61 -10.20
CA ALA A 29 28.85 33.30 -11.61
C ALA A 29 28.71 31.80 -11.89
N THR A 30 29.26 30.92 -11.05
CA THR A 30 29.06 29.47 -11.17
C THR A 30 27.60 29.07 -10.97
N TYR A 31 26.88 29.74 -10.06
CA TYR A 31 25.44 29.51 -9.87
C TYR A 31 24.61 30.01 -11.05
N VAL A 32 24.97 31.13 -11.67
CA VAL A 32 24.34 31.67 -12.88
C VAL A 32 24.63 30.76 -14.08
N VAL A 33 25.86 30.29 -14.26
CA VAL A 33 26.22 29.31 -15.30
C VAL A 33 25.50 27.99 -15.07
N TYR A 34 25.39 27.51 -13.83
CA TYR A 34 24.66 26.30 -13.48
C TYR A 34 23.16 26.44 -13.76
N THR A 35 22.54 27.55 -13.36
CA THR A 35 21.11 27.82 -13.64
C THR A 35 20.86 28.02 -15.14
N LEU A 36 21.73 28.73 -15.86
CA LEU A 36 21.68 28.86 -17.32
C LEU A 36 21.89 27.51 -18.02
N GLN A 37 22.79 26.65 -17.54
CA GLN A 37 22.92 25.28 -18.06
C GLN A 37 21.69 24.43 -17.74
N LEU A 38 21.03 24.64 -16.60
CA LEU A 38 19.79 23.93 -16.24
C LEU A 38 18.61 24.35 -17.13
N ILE A 39 18.52 25.64 -17.47
CA ILE A 39 17.49 26.24 -18.34
C ILE A 39 17.77 25.94 -19.82
N SER A 40 19.05 26.01 -20.23
CA SER A 40 19.51 25.81 -21.62
C SER A 40 19.61 24.32 -22.01
N ASN A 41 19.85 23.41 -21.05
CA ASN A 41 19.71 21.96 -21.28
C ASN A 41 18.23 21.52 -21.33
N SER A 42 17.46 22.13 -22.23
CA SER A 42 16.35 21.48 -22.92
C SER A 42 16.92 20.37 -23.82
N ARG A 43 17.57 19.37 -23.22
CA ARG A 43 18.02 18.19 -23.97
C ARG A 43 16.76 17.47 -24.44
N ALA A 44 16.65 17.26 -25.75
CA ALA A 44 15.65 16.37 -26.31
C ALA A 44 15.72 15.02 -25.58
N CYS A 45 14.55 14.47 -25.26
CA CYS A 45 14.46 13.21 -24.54
C CYS A 45 14.98 12.07 -25.45
N HIS A 46 16.25 11.74 -25.32
CA HIS A 46 16.84 10.50 -25.83
C HIS A 46 16.91 9.54 -24.65
N VAL A 47 16.03 8.55 -24.66
CA VAL A 47 16.17 7.37 -23.80
C VAL A 47 16.68 6.28 -24.74
N GLU A 48 17.92 5.83 -24.53
CA GLU A 48 18.43 4.62 -25.19
C GLU A 48 17.39 3.49 -25.03
N PRO A 49 17.10 2.71 -26.08
CA PRO A 49 16.18 1.58 -25.95
C PRO A 49 16.62 0.70 -24.78
N PHE A 50 15.65 0.31 -23.94
CA PHE A 50 15.84 -0.45 -22.69
C PHE A 50 16.83 -1.63 -22.82
N SER A 51 17.01 -2.18 -24.03
CA SER A 51 17.96 -3.24 -24.35
C SER A 51 19.43 -2.95 -23.95
N ALA A 52 19.87 -1.69 -23.97
CA ALA A 52 21.28 -1.35 -23.67
C ALA A 52 21.59 -1.33 -22.16
N VAL A 53 20.59 -1.05 -21.32
CA VAL A 53 20.71 -1.13 -19.85
C VAL A 53 20.64 -2.58 -19.38
N VAL A 54 19.82 -3.40 -20.05
CA VAL A 54 19.69 -4.85 -19.80
C VAL A 54 21.00 -5.58 -20.08
N ARG A 55 21.75 -5.21 -21.14
CA ARG A 55 23.07 -5.82 -21.40
C ARG A 55 24.06 -5.59 -20.26
N ARG A 56 24.14 -4.36 -19.72
CA ARG A 56 25.07 -4.04 -18.61
C ARG A 56 24.70 -4.69 -17.28
N LEU A 57 23.43 -5.01 -17.05
CA LEU A 57 23.00 -5.70 -15.83
C LEU A 57 23.20 -7.22 -15.93
N ASN A 58 23.05 -7.81 -17.12
CA ASN A 58 23.33 -9.23 -17.34
C ASN A 58 24.81 -9.59 -17.14
N ASP A 59 25.72 -8.66 -17.46
CA ASP A 59 27.16 -8.86 -17.21
C ASP A 59 27.51 -8.89 -15.71
N ILE A 60 26.68 -8.32 -14.83
CA ILE A 60 26.90 -8.30 -13.37
C ILE A 60 26.30 -9.54 -12.69
N VAL A 61 25.18 -10.07 -13.21
CA VAL A 61 24.48 -11.23 -12.63
C VAL A 61 25.17 -12.57 -12.94
N ASN A 62 25.96 -12.64 -14.02
CA ASN A 62 26.70 -13.85 -14.40
C ASN A 62 27.90 -14.17 -13.49
N SER A 63 28.20 -13.35 -12.48
CA SER A 63 29.35 -13.56 -11.57
C SER A 63 29.01 -14.30 -10.26
N SER A 64 27.76 -14.69 -10.02
CA SER A 64 27.37 -15.45 -8.83
C SER A 64 26.91 -16.86 -9.20
N GLN A 65 27.75 -17.86 -8.92
CA GLN A 65 27.39 -19.27 -8.98
C GLN A 65 26.33 -19.62 -7.92
N PRO A 66 25.31 -20.43 -8.23
CA PRO A 66 24.42 -21.00 -7.23
C PRO A 66 25.10 -22.21 -6.55
N LEU A 67 25.12 -22.18 -5.22
CA LEU A 67 25.58 -23.28 -4.37
C LEU A 67 24.44 -24.31 -4.27
N ILE A 68 24.62 -25.47 -4.92
CA ILE A 68 23.66 -26.59 -4.86
C ILE A 68 23.85 -27.31 -3.53
N ILE A 69 22.87 -27.20 -2.63
CA ILE A 69 22.78 -28.03 -1.41
C ILE A 69 21.95 -29.28 -1.76
N LEU A 70 22.61 -30.43 -1.82
CA LEU A 70 21.97 -31.74 -1.85
C LEU A 70 21.41 -32.05 -0.46
N GLN A 71 20.08 -32.08 -0.31
CA GLN A 71 19.43 -32.62 0.89
C GLN A 71 19.02 -34.08 0.67
N SER A 72 19.43 -34.94 1.59
CA SER A 72 19.12 -36.37 1.64
C SER A 72 17.66 -36.61 2.05
N ASN A 73 16.98 -37.51 1.34
CA ASN A 73 15.67 -38.04 1.72
C ASN A 73 15.80 -39.01 2.91
N GLN A 74 15.13 -38.72 4.02
CA GLN A 74 14.73 -39.72 5.00
C GLN A 74 13.21 -39.65 5.19
N THR A 75 12.51 -40.64 4.66
CA THR A 75 11.10 -40.89 4.91
C THR A 75 10.94 -41.66 6.22
N ALA A 76 10.43 -40.99 7.25
CA ALA A 76 9.88 -41.64 8.44
C ALA A 76 8.37 -41.80 8.23
N VAL A 77 7.91 -43.05 8.15
CA VAL A 77 6.49 -43.42 8.12
C VAL A 77 5.97 -43.32 9.55
N ILE A 78 5.01 -42.42 9.79
CA ILE A 78 4.21 -42.39 11.02
C ILE A 78 2.81 -42.87 10.64
N GLU A 79 2.43 -44.05 11.11
CA GLU A 79 1.06 -44.56 11.01
C GLU A 79 0.14 -43.71 11.88
N SER A 80 -0.80 -42.99 11.27
CA SER A 80 -1.87 -42.30 11.98
C SER A 80 -3.16 -43.11 11.89
N HIS A 81 -3.69 -43.50 13.06
CA HIS A 81 -4.99 -44.14 13.20
C HIS A 81 -6.11 -43.36 12.51
N SER A 82 -6.92 -44.10 11.75
CA SER A 82 -8.09 -43.61 11.02
C SER A 82 -9.25 -43.33 11.99
N SER A 83 -9.54 -42.06 12.20
CA SER A 83 -10.89 -41.60 12.54
C SER A 83 -11.40 -40.78 11.36
N ALA A 84 -12.57 -41.14 10.84
CA ALA A 84 -13.20 -40.43 9.73
C ALA A 84 -13.23 -38.91 10.00
N PRO A 85 -12.79 -38.06 9.05
CA PRO A 85 -12.77 -36.62 9.26
C PRO A 85 -14.20 -36.12 9.51
N PRO A 86 -14.41 -35.18 10.45
CA PRO A 86 -15.70 -34.57 10.66
C PRO A 86 -16.21 -33.95 9.34
N PRO A 87 -17.53 -33.88 9.14
CA PRO A 87 -18.11 -33.29 7.94
C PRO A 87 -17.53 -31.88 7.73
N PRO A 88 -17.22 -31.51 6.47
CA PRO A 88 -16.62 -30.22 6.17
C PRO A 88 -17.53 -29.11 6.73
N PRO A 89 -16.96 -28.09 7.39
CA PRO A 89 -17.76 -27.00 7.92
C PRO A 89 -18.53 -26.34 6.76
N PRO A 90 -19.74 -25.81 7.02
CA PRO A 90 -20.53 -25.14 6.01
C PRO A 90 -19.72 -24.02 5.35
N GLU A 91 -19.84 -23.90 4.03
CA GLU A 91 -18.97 -23.02 3.26
C GLU A 91 -19.21 -21.55 3.65
N THR A 92 -18.13 -20.79 3.84
CA THR A 92 -18.22 -19.37 4.18
C THR A 92 -18.62 -18.56 2.95
N GLU A 93 -19.80 -17.95 3.00
CA GLU A 93 -20.27 -16.99 2.00
C GLU A 93 -20.10 -15.53 2.45
N LEU A 94 -20.29 -14.60 1.50
CA LEU A 94 -20.13 -13.17 1.70
C LEU A 94 -21.00 -12.61 2.84
N HIS A 95 -22.21 -13.14 3.05
CA HIS A 95 -23.12 -12.68 4.11
C HIS A 95 -22.61 -13.00 5.53
N HIS A 96 -21.70 -13.96 5.69
CA HIS A 96 -21.09 -14.29 6.97
C HIS A 96 -19.95 -13.35 7.38
N VAL A 97 -19.56 -12.42 6.49
CA VAL A 97 -18.43 -11.51 6.68
C VAL A 97 -18.96 -10.12 6.99
N VAL A 98 -18.43 -9.50 8.06
CA VAL A 98 -18.77 -8.12 8.44
C VAL A 98 -17.54 -7.23 8.37
N PHE A 99 -17.64 -6.14 7.64
CA PHE A 99 -16.57 -5.16 7.46
C PHE A 99 -16.66 -4.04 8.51
N GLY A 100 -15.63 -3.87 9.32
CA GLY A 100 -15.43 -2.72 10.20
C GLY A 100 -14.44 -1.74 9.58
N ILE A 101 -14.94 -0.63 9.05
CA ILE A 101 -14.13 0.34 8.31
C ILE A 101 -13.74 1.49 9.25
N ALA A 102 -12.44 1.68 9.47
CA ALA A 102 -11.91 2.78 10.26
C ALA A 102 -11.85 4.06 9.42
N ALA A 103 -12.56 5.10 9.85
CA ALA A 103 -12.55 6.38 9.16
C ALA A 103 -12.36 7.55 10.13
N SER A 104 -12.13 8.74 9.59
CA SER A 104 -12.16 10.01 10.35
C SER A 104 -13.21 10.97 9.82
N ALA A 105 -13.97 11.58 10.72
CA ALA A 105 -15.00 12.57 10.40
C ALA A 105 -14.44 13.73 9.56
N ARG A 106 -13.18 14.13 9.83
CA ARG A 106 -12.50 15.19 9.08
C ARG A 106 -12.26 14.82 7.60
N LEU A 107 -11.91 13.57 7.33
CA LEU A 107 -11.56 13.09 5.99
C LEU A 107 -12.74 12.45 5.25
N TRP A 108 -13.85 12.20 5.96
CA TRP A 108 -15.00 11.45 5.49
C TRP A 108 -15.56 11.96 4.15
N LYS A 109 -15.72 13.28 4.01
CA LYS A 109 -16.26 13.91 2.79
C LYS A 109 -15.54 13.45 1.52
N ARG A 110 -14.21 13.23 1.60
CA ARG A 110 -13.38 12.81 0.46
C ARG A 110 -13.15 11.29 0.43
N ARG A 111 -12.88 10.66 1.59
CA ARG A 111 -12.47 9.26 1.65
C ARG A 111 -13.62 8.27 1.44
N LYS A 112 -14.86 8.67 1.70
CA LYS A 112 -16.04 7.84 1.40
C LYS A 112 -16.13 7.41 -0.07
N GLU A 113 -15.56 8.20 -0.99
CA GLU A 113 -15.56 7.86 -2.43
C GLU A 113 -14.78 6.57 -2.72
N TYR A 114 -13.75 6.23 -1.93
CA TYR A 114 -13.03 4.96 -2.10
C TYR A 114 -13.91 3.76 -1.74
N ILE A 115 -14.74 3.91 -0.71
CA ILE A 115 -15.64 2.83 -0.25
C ILE A 115 -16.71 2.54 -1.29
N LYS A 116 -17.23 3.57 -1.98
CA LYS A 116 -18.22 3.41 -3.07
C LYS A 116 -17.72 2.54 -4.23
N ILE A 117 -16.40 2.41 -4.40
CA ILE A 117 -15.81 1.64 -5.50
C ILE A 117 -16.04 0.13 -5.31
N TRP A 118 -16.04 -0.35 -4.07
CA TRP A 118 -16.03 -1.79 -3.78
C TRP A 118 -17.19 -2.27 -2.92
N TYR A 119 -17.79 -1.40 -2.09
CA TYR A 119 -18.87 -1.77 -1.20
C TYR A 119 -20.19 -1.92 -1.96
N LYS A 120 -20.88 -3.05 -1.75
CA LYS A 120 -22.18 -3.36 -2.37
C LYS A 120 -23.24 -3.48 -1.26
N PRO A 121 -24.11 -2.47 -1.05
CA PRO A 121 -25.02 -2.43 0.11
C PRO A 121 -25.97 -3.62 0.18
N ASP A 122 -26.45 -4.14 -0.96
CA ASP A 122 -27.42 -5.25 -1.00
C ASP A 122 -26.80 -6.62 -0.74
N LYS A 123 -25.47 -6.74 -0.80
CA LYS A 123 -24.75 -8.03 -0.72
C LYS A 123 -23.78 -8.11 0.44
N MET A 124 -23.36 -6.97 0.98
CA MET A 124 -22.28 -6.86 1.95
C MET A 124 -22.77 -6.24 3.24
N ARG A 125 -22.16 -6.65 4.36
CA ARG A 125 -22.45 -6.13 5.68
C ARG A 125 -21.25 -5.32 6.14
N GLY A 126 -21.38 -4.01 6.24
CA GLY A 126 -20.29 -3.15 6.67
C GLY A 126 -20.73 -2.01 7.56
N TYR A 127 -19.83 -1.51 8.39
CA TYR A 127 -20.05 -0.35 9.26
C TYR A 127 -18.82 0.53 9.24
N VAL A 128 -19.05 1.84 9.05
CA VAL A 128 -17.99 2.84 9.12
C VAL A 128 -17.94 3.41 10.52
N TRP A 129 -16.78 3.32 11.17
CA TRP A 129 -16.59 3.77 12.54
C TRP A 129 -15.85 5.10 12.59
N LEU A 130 -16.54 6.13 13.08
CA LEU A 130 -16.03 7.51 13.21
C LEU A 130 -15.86 7.92 14.68
N GLU A 131 -15.05 8.94 14.88
CA GLU A 131 -14.87 9.63 16.17
C GLU A 131 -16.01 10.60 16.49
N LYS A 132 -16.69 11.15 15.48
CA LYS A 132 -17.76 12.15 15.63
C LYS A 132 -18.81 12.00 14.52
N PRO A 133 -20.07 12.44 14.76
CA PRO A 133 -21.10 12.48 13.73
C PRO A 133 -20.73 13.35 12.53
N VAL A 134 -21.21 12.95 11.35
CA VAL A 134 -21.04 13.65 10.08
C VAL A 134 -22.41 13.84 9.43
N LYS A 135 -22.60 14.95 8.71
CA LYS A 135 -23.83 15.18 7.95
C LYS A 135 -23.91 14.18 6.80
N ARG A 136 -24.95 13.33 6.79
CA ARG A 136 -25.30 12.51 5.62
C ARG A 136 -26.02 13.38 4.60
N LEU A 137 -25.71 13.15 3.33
CA LEU A 137 -26.50 13.64 2.21
C LEU A 137 -27.44 12.51 1.78
N ASP A 138 -28.64 12.86 1.32
CA ASP A 138 -29.71 11.89 1.04
C ASP A 138 -29.37 10.90 -0.10
N ASP A 139 -28.42 11.26 -0.98
CA ASP A 139 -27.90 10.41 -2.08
C ASP A 139 -26.86 9.34 -1.65
N GLU A 140 -26.66 9.12 -0.35
CA GLU A 140 -25.69 8.15 0.18
C GLU A 140 -26.28 6.73 0.37
N THR A 141 -26.96 6.19 -0.64
CA THR A 141 -27.52 4.82 -0.62
C THR A 141 -26.45 3.75 -0.78
N ASN A 142 -25.36 4.06 -1.49
CA ASN A 142 -24.27 3.12 -1.80
C ASN A 142 -23.16 3.05 -0.74
N LEU A 143 -23.41 3.53 0.48
CA LEU A 143 -22.42 3.57 1.57
C LEU A 143 -22.84 2.70 2.75
N PRO A 144 -21.88 2.12 3.49
CA PRO A 144 -22.18 1.41 4.72
C PRO A 144 -22.71 2.37 5.79
N PRO A 145 -23.59 1.89 6.69
CA PRO A 145 -24.05 2.68 7.83
C PRO A 145 -22.88 3.17 8.70
N VAL A 146 -22.97 4.43 9.12
CA VAL A 146 -21.99 5.07 10.00
C VAL A 146 -22.34 4.79 11.47
N ARG A 147 -21.32 4.46 12.26
CA ARG A 147 -21.36 4.29 13.72
C ARG A 147 -20.32 5.19 14.37
N ILE A 148 -20.60 5.60 15.60
CA ILE A 148 -19.68 6.42 16.40
C ILE A 148 -19.01 5.50 17.42
N SER A 149 -17.69 5.50 17.42
CA SER A 149 -16.93 4.70 18.38
C SER A 149 -17.10 5.24 19.80
N THR A 150 -16.97 4.33 20.77
CA THR A 150 -17.10 4.67 22.18
C THR A 150 -15.93 5.52 22.68
N ASP A 151 -16.15 6.30 23.73
CA ASP A 151 -15.09 7.15 24.30
C ASP A 151 -13.89 6.33 24.80
N THR A 152 -12.71 6.82 24.47
CA THR A 152 -11.40 6.22 24.78
C THR A 152 -10.52 7.13 25.65
N SER A 153 -11.08 8.21 26.19
CA SER A 153 -10.41 9.11 27.15
C SER A 153 -9.81 8.38 28.34
N LYS A 154 -10.50 7.35 28.85
CA LYS A 154 -10.08 6.51 29.99
C LYS A 154 -8.78 5.70 29.78
N PHE A 155 -8.31 5.56 28.54
CA PHE A 155 -7.11 4.77 28.25
C PHE A 155 -5.84 5.62 28.34
N PRO A 156 -4.77 5.11 28.98
CA PRO A 156 -3.48 5.79 28.99
C PRO A 156 -2.88 5.81 27.57
N HIS A 157 -2.30 6.94 27.18
CA HIS A 157 -1.59 7.11 25.90
C HIS A 157 -0.24 7.76 26.18
N LYS A 158 0.85 7.00 26.01
CA LYS A 158 2.21 7.46 26.30
C LYS A 158 3.05 7.67 25.04
N ASN A 159 2.61 7.16 23.89
CA ASN A 159 3.35 7.30 22.64
C ASN A 159 3.19 8.71 22.06
N ILE A 160 4.31 9.41 21.85
CA ILE A 160 4.32 10.80 21.35
C ILE A 160 4.24 10.86 19.82
N GLN A 161 4.73 9.83 19.13
CA GLN A 161 4.75 9.78 17.66
C GLN A 161 3.40 9.32 17.08
N GLY A 162 2.70 8.43 17.78
CA GLY A 162 1.42 7.85 17.38
C GLY A 162 0.23 8.73 17.77
N HIS A 163 -0.79 8.76 16.92
CA HIS A 163 -2.01 9.53 17.19
C HIS A 163 -2.94 8.77 18.15
N ARG A 164 -3.53 9.47 19.12
CA ARG A 164 -4.41 8.88 20.15
C ARG A 164 -5.61 8.11 19.56
N SER A 165 -6.07 8.49 18.36
CA SER A 165 -7.16 7.78 17.65
C SER A 165 -6.86 6.30 17.38
N ALA A 166 -5.59 5.88 17.41
CA ALA A 166 -5.20 4.48 17.29
C ALA A 166 -5.88 3.58 18.34
N ILE A 167 -6.11 4.10 19.55
CA ILE A 167 -6.83 3.38 20.61
C ILE A 167 -8.27 3.07 20.17
N ARG A 168 -8.96 4.07 19.63
CA ARG A 168 -10.32 3.92 19.08
C ARG A 168 -10.34 2.92 17.93
N ILE A 169 -9.43 3.07 16.97
CA ILE A 169 -9.37 2.22 15.77
C ILE A 169 -9.13 0.76 16.15
N SER A 170 -8.24 0.49 17.12
CA SER A 170 -8.01 -0.89 17.59
C SER A 170 -9.27 -1.58 18.14
N ARG A 171 -10.24 -0.81 18.65
CA ARG A 171 -11.47 -1.35 19.26
C ARG A 171 -12.58 -1.65 18.25
N ILE A 172 -12.40 -1.31 16.97
CA ILE A 172 -13.44 -1.45 15.92
C ILE A 172 -13.96 -2.89 15.79
N VAL A 173 -13.08 -3.90 15.84
CA VAL A 173 -13.52 -5.32 15.78
C VAL A 173 -14.45 -5.65 16.94
N THR A 174 -14.09 -5.27 18.16
CA THR A 174 -14.90 -5.48 19.37
C THR A 174 -16.17 -4.64 19.36
N GLU A 175 -16.13 -3.40 18.88
CA GLU A 175 -17.32 -2.56 18.74
C GLU A 175 -18.30 -3.11 17.71
N THR A 176 -17.78 -3.68 16.61
CA THR A 176 -18.59 -4.35 15.58
C THR A 176 -19.21 -5.64 16.11
N LEU A 177 -18.48 -6.43 16.90
CA LEU A 177 -19.03 -7.61 17.58
C LEU A 177 -20.21 -7.25 18.49
N LYS A 178 -20.09 -6.13 19.23
CA LYS A 178 -21.13 -5.66 20.17
C LYS A 178 -22.44 -5.25 19.49
N LEU A 179 -22.47 -5.13 18.16
CA LEU A 179 -23.71 -4.92 17.42
C LEU A 179 -24.65 -6.14 17.47
N GLY A 180 -24.18 -7.31 17.94
CA GLY A 180 -25.04 -8.48 18.13
C GLY A 180 -25.57 -9.08 16.84
N LEU A 181 -24.81 -8.91 15.76
CA LEU A 181 -25.16 -9.38 14.43
C LEU A 181 -25.21 -10.92 14.40
N LYS A 182 -26.31 -11.47 13.88
CA LYS A 182 -26.49 -12.91 13.71
C LYS A 182 -25.66 -13.43 12.54
N ASP A 183 -25.30 -14.71 12.64
CA ASP A 183 -24.65 -15.47 11.57
C ASP A 183 -23.41 -14.77 11.00
N VAL A 184 -22.49 -14.40 11.90
CA VAL A 184 -21.19 -13.81 11.55
C VAL A 184 -20.12 -14.85 11.82
N ARG A 185 -19.26 -15.08 10.84
CA ARG A 185 -18.10 -15.98 10.93
C ARG A 185 -16.79 -15.21 10.99
N TRP A 186 -16.73 -14.05 10.32
CA TRP A 186 -15.52 -13.25 10.18
C TRP A 186 -15.79 -11.76 10.33
N PHE A 187 -14.92 -11.09 11.07
CA PHE A 187 -14.84 -9.63 11.13
C PHE A 187 -13.63 -9.18 10.33
N VAL A 188 -13.84 -8.39 9.29
CA VAL A 188 -12.77 -7.83 8.45
C VAL A 188 -12.59 -6.37 8.81
N MET A 189 -11.40 -5.99 9.22
CA MET A 189 -11.03 -4.60 9.49
C MET A 189 -10.23 -4.04 8.31
N GLY A 190 -10.49 -2.79 7.97
CA GLY A 190 -9.67 -2.00 7.05
C GLY A 190 -9.88 -0.50 7.28
N ASP A 191 -9.02 0.31 6.69
CA ASP A 191 -9.11 1.76 6.73
C ASP A 191 -10.03 2.30 5.62
N ASP A 192 -10.38 3.58 5.69
CA ASP A 192 -11.22 4.26 4.69
C ASP A 192 -10.53 4.51 3.34
N ASP A 193 -9.25 4.17 3.22
CA ASP A 193 -8.48 4.06 1.97
C ASP A 193 -8.08 2.61 1.62
N THR A 194 -8.57 1.61 2.36
CA THR A 194 -8.44 0.19 1.98
C THR A 194 -9.54 -0.21 0.99
N VAL A 195 -9.15 -0.96 -0.05
CA VAL A 195 -10.07 -1.48 -1.07
C VAL A 195 -10.09 -3.00 -1.00
N PHE A 196 -11.27 -3.58 -0.79
CA PHE A 196 -11.44 -5.03 -0.74
C PHE A 196 -12.03 -5.58 -2.04
N VAL A 197 -11.38 -6.60 -2.60
CA VAL A 197 -11.99 -7.45 -3.62
C VAL A 197 -12.76 -8.55 -2.89
N ALA A 198 -14.02 -8.26 -2.56
CA ALA A 198 -14.85 -9.09 -1.70
C ALA A 198 -14.92 -10.55 -2.17
N GLU A 199 -15.02 -10.77 -3.48
CA GLU A 199 -15.08 -12.10 -4.10
C GLU A 199 -13.81 -12.92 -3.88
N ASN A 200 -12.64 -12.29 -3.84
CA ASN A 200 -11.40 -12.96 -3.51
C ASN A 200 -11.25 -13.18 -2.01
N LEU A 201 -11.69 -12.21 -1.20
CA LEU A 201 -11.56 -12.27 0.24
C LEU A 201 -12.30 -13.47 0.85
N PHE A 202 -13.57 -13.67 0.53
CA PHE A 202 -14.30 -14.82 1.12
C PHE A 202 -13.75 -16.16 0.62
N ARG A 203 -13.18 -16.24 -0.60
CA ARG A 203 -12.48 -17.44 -1.09
C ARG A 203 -11.24 -17.77 -0.26
N VAL A 204 -10.50 -16.75 0.18
CA VAL A 204 -9.39 -16.93 1.11
C VAL A 204 -9.91 -17.41 2.47
N LEU A 205 -10.97 -16.80 3.00
CA LEU A 205 -11.54 -17.17 4.29
C LEU A 205 -12.14 -18.60 4.31
N ARG A 206 -12.60 -19.11 3.16
CA ARG A 206 -13.08 -20.51 3.02
C ARG A 206 -12.02 -21.57 3.29
N LYS A 207 -10.73 -21.23 3.21
CA LYS A 207 -9.64 -22.17 3.51
C LYS A 207 -9.57 -22.54 4.99
N TYR A 208 -10.20 -21.74 5.87
CA TYR A 208 -10.02 -21.81 7.32
C TYR A 208 -11.33 -22.19 8.03
N ASP A 209 -11.23 -23.01 9.07
CA ASP A 209 -12.38 -23.34 9.93
C ASP A 209 -12.72 -22.13 10.82
N HIS A 210 -13.79 -21.42 10.46
CA HIS A 210 -14.28 -20.24 11.17
C HIS A 210 -14.63 -20.46 12.65
N ARG A 211 -14.70 -21.72 13.12
CA ARG A 211 -14.92 -22.07 14.53
C ARG A 211 -13.64 -22.02 15.36
N GLN A 212 -12.47 -21.91 14.73
CA GLN A 212 -11.18 -21.76 15.40
C GLN A 212 -10.73 -20.29 15.45
N MET A 213 -9.77 -20.00 16.33
CA MET A 213 -9.24 -18.66 16.51
C MET A 213 -8.19 -18.33 15.45
N TYR A 214 -8.60 -17.59 14.43
CA TYR A 214 -7.73 -17.08 13.37
C TYR A 214 -7.63 -15.56 13.35
N TYR A 215 -6.40 -15.08 13.25
CA TYR A 215 -6.00 -13.71 12.91
C TYR A 215 -5.29 -13.74 11.56
N ILE A 216 -5.96 -13.33 10.48
CA ILE A 216 -5.50 -13.48 9.10
C ILE A 216 -5.18 -12.11 8.51
N GLY A 217 -4.03 -11.97 7.87
CA GLY A 217 -3.64 -10.74 7.19
C GLY A 217 -2.24 -10.88 6.62
N SER A 218 -1.57 -9.76 6.37
CA SER A 218 -0.18 -9.77 5.94
C SER A 218 0.65 -8.70 6.63
N LEU A 219 1.95 -8.98 6.64
CA LEU A 219 3.01 -8.03 6.98
C LEU A 219 3.15 -6.96 5.89
N SER A 220 3.81 -5.85 6.23
CA SER A 220 4.04 -4.77 5.28
C SER A 220 4.98 -5.23 4.17
N GLU A 221 4.76 -4.78 2.95
CA GLU A 221 5.74 -4.98 1.89
C GLU A 221 7.02 -4.18 2.12
N SER A 222 7.02 -3.20 3.04
CA SER A 222 8.22 -2.46 3.41
C SER A 222 9.02 -3.18 4.49
N HIS A 223 10.30 -3.43 4.22
CA HIS A 223 11.22 -4.05 5.19
C HIS A 223 11.35 -3.22 6.46
N LEU A 224 11.49 -1.89 6.31
CA LEU A 224 11.63 -0.98 7.45
C LEU A 224 10.40 -0.98 8.34
N GLN A 225 9.20 -1.00 7.77
CA GLN A 225 7.97 -1.10 8.56
C GLN A 225 7.98 -2.36 9.44
N ASN A 226 8.35 -3.52 8.87
CA ASN A 226 8.38 -4.78 9.62
C ASN A 226 9.45 -4.79 10.72
N ILE A 227 10.60 -4.17 10.48
CA ILE A 227 11.67 -4.03 11.48
C ILE A 227 11.22 -3.14 12.64
N TYR A 228 10.55 -2.02 12.35
CA TYR A 228 10.13 -1.07 13.39
C TYR A 228 8.92 -1.53 14.22
N PHE A 229 8.03 -2.33 13.62
CA PHE A 229 6.80 -2.77 14.27
C PHE A 229 6.84 -4.26 14.59
N SER A 230 6.52 -5.13 13.64
CA SER A 230 6.58 -6.57 13.85
C SER A 230 6.40 -7.34 12.54
N TYR A 231 7.08 -8.47 12.41
CA TYR A 231 6.80 -9.48 11.39
C TYR A 231 5.56 -10.34 11.71
N GLY A 232 5.07 -10.27 12.95
CA GLY A 232 3.90 -11.02 13.42
C GLY A 232 2.58 -10.25 13.39
N MET A 233 2.57 -9.00 12.90
CA MET A 233 1.41 -8.11 12.90
C MET A 233 0.76 -8.03 11.52
N ALA A 234 -0.57 -8.11 11.45
CA ALA A 234 -1.27 -7.71 10.24
C ALA A 234 -1.40 -6.19 10.20
N TYR A 235 -0.97 -5.58 9.10
CA TYR A 235 -1.05 -4.14 8.92
C TYR A 235 -2.46 -3.72 8.46
N GLY A 236 -3.06 -2.77 9.18
CA GLY A 236 -4.47 -2.39 9.07
C GLY A 236 -4.85 -1.72 7.75
N GLY A 237 -3.92 -0.98 7.13
CA GLY A 237 -4.13 -0.38 5.80
C GLY A 237 -4.25 -1.40 4.67
N GLY A 238 -3.66 -2.60 4.81
CA GLY A 238 -3.89 -3.75 3.94
C GLY A 238 -5.11 -4.57 4.32
N GLY A 239 -5.68 -4.27 5.49
CA GLY A 239 -6.78 -4.98 6.10
C GLY A 239 -6.36 -6.30 6.77
N PHE A 240 -7.22 -6.79 7.66
CA PHE A 240 -7.06 -8.10 8.27
C PHE A 240 -8.42 -8.69 8.64
N ALA A 241 -8.49 -10.00 8.78
CA ALA A 241 -9.67 -10.73 9.20
C ALA A 241 -9.47 -11.41 10.56
N VAL A 242 -10.52 -11.37 11.38
CA VAL A 242 -10.58 -11.98 12.71
C VAL A 242 -11.78 -12.93 12.73
N SER A 243 -11.54 -14.20 13.04
CA SER A 243 -12.61 -15.18 13.24
C SER A 243 -13.56 -14.78 14.39
N TYR A 244 -14.81 -15.20 14.32
CA TYR A 244 -15.80 -14.93 15.37
C TYR A 244 -15.36 -15.33 16.79
N PRO A 245 -14.87 -16.56 17.06
CA PRO A 245 -14.42 -16.94 18.41
C PRO A 245 -13.26 -16.07 18.91
N LEU A 246 -12.34 -15.67 18.02
CA LEU A 246 -11.26 -14.76 18.38
C LEU A 246 -11.77 -13.36 18.72
N ALA A 247 -12.73 -12.83 17.98
CA ALA A 247 -13.35 -11.55 18.30
C ALA A 247 -14.04 -11.58 19.68
N VAL A 248 -14.71 -12.69 20.03
CA VAL A 248 -15.29 -12.89 21.36
C VAL A 248 -14.22 -12.92 22.44
N ALA A 249 -13.14 -13.70 22.26
CA ALA A 249 -12.02 -13.74 23.20
C ALA A 249 -11.36 -12.37 23.39
N LEU A 250 -11.08 -11.67 22.28
CA LEU A 250 -10.54 -10.32 22.26
C LEU A 250 -11.44 -9.35 23.05
N SER A 251 -12.76 -9.38 22.84
CA SER A 251 -13.69 -8.46 23.50
C SER A 251 -13.65 -8.53 25.03
N LYS A 252 -13.31 -9.69 25.60
CA LYS A 252 -13.25 -9.93 27.06
C LYS A 252 -11.99 -9.35 27.72
N MET A 253 -10.95 -9.06 26.92
CA MET A 253 -9.62 -8.72 27.43
C MET A 253 -9.01 -7.45 26.81
N GLN A 254 -9.49 -7.00 25.66
CA GLN A 254 -8.89 -5.91 24.87
C GLN A 254 -8.69 -4.62 25.67
N ASP A 255 -9.69 -4.20 26.45
CA ASP A 255 -9.59 -3.01 27.29
C ASP A 255 -8.43 -3.11 28.31
N ARG A 256 -8.14 -4.31 28.85
CA ARG A 256 -7.00 -4.53 29.77
C ARG A 256 -5.65 -4.52 29.02
N CYS A 257 -5.60 -5.14 27.85
CA CYS A 257 -4.40 -5.13 27.00
C CYS A 257 -4.00 -3.71 26.56
N ILE A 258 -4.95 -2.92 26.07
CA ILE A 258 -4.69 -1.52 25.68
C ILE A 258 -4.13 -0.70 26.85
N LYS A 259 -4.63 -0.93 28.08
CA LYS A 259 -4.12 -0.28 29.30
C LYS A 259 -2.70 -0.70 29.67
N ARG A 260 -2.35 -1.99 29.47
CA ARG A 260 -0.99 -2.50 29.72
C ARG A 260 0.04 -1.95 28.76
N TYR A 261 -0.35 -1.69 27.51
CA TYR A 261 0.56 -1.22 26.47
C TYR A 261 0.22 0.20 25.96
N PRO A 262 0.36 1.24 26.81
CA PRO A 262 0.04 2.61 26.42
C PRO A 262 1.07 3.23 25.46
N ALA A 263 2.27 2.64 25.36
CA ALA A 263 3.38 3.14 24.56
C ALA A 263 3.37 2.66 23.10
N LEU A 264 2.45 1.78 22.70
CA LEU A 264 2.35 1.29 21.32
C LEU A 264 1.88 2.37 20.35
N TYR A 265 2.41 2.33 19.13
CA TYR A 265 2.30 3.41 18.15
C TYR A 265 0.92 3.48 17.51
N GLY A 266 0.51 2.38 16.86
CA GLY A 266 -0.67 2.32 16.00
C GLY A 266 -1.79 1.46 16.56
N SER A 267 -2.90 1.39 15.83
CA SER A 267 -3.98 0.43 16.11
C SER A 267 -3.51 -1.00 15.93
N ASP A 268 -2.70 -1.22 14.91
CA ASP A 268 -2.28 -2.55 14.45
C ASP A 268 -1.31 -3.17 15.46
N ASP A 269 -0.40 -2.34 15.96
CA ASP A 269 0.56 -2.69 17.01
C ASP A 269 -0.17 -3.10 18.30
N ARG A 270 -1.23 -2.37 18.66
CA ARG A 270 -2.10 -2.69 19.80
C ARG A 270 -2.88 -3.98 19.56
N MET A 271 -3.39 -4.19 18.36
CA MET A 271 -4.08 -5.43 17.99
C MET A 271 -3.12 -6.60 18.08
N GLN A 272 -1.90 -6.48 17.55
CA GLN A 272 -0.88 -7.50 17.64
C GLN A 272 -0.54 -7.88 19.07
N ALA A 273 -0.33 -6.88 19.95
CA ALA A 273 -0.08 -7.14 21.36
C ALA A 273 -1.22 -7.94 22.00
N CYS A 274 -2.48 -7.61 21.71
CA CYS A 274 -3.61 -8.35 22.25
C CYS A 274 -3.75 -9.76 21.64
N MET A 275 -3.42 -9.96 20.36
CA MET A 275 -3.41 -11.29 19.73
C MET A 275 -2.32 -12.18 20.31
N ALA A 276 -1.14 -11.60 20.57
CA ALA A 276 -0.04 -12.29 21.23
C ALA A 276 -0.39 -12.71 22.67
N GLU A 277 -1.09 -11.86 23.43
CA GLU A 277 -1.61 -12.23 24.75
C GLU A 277 -2.61 -13.39 24.71
N LEU A 278 -3.40 -13.48 23.63
CA LEU A 278 -4.33 -14.60 23.41
C LEU A 278 -3.64 -15.85 22.87
N GLY A 279 -2.33 -15.80 22.60
CA GLY A 279 -1.57 -16.89 22.01
C GLY A 279 -1.93 -17.19 20.55
N VAL A 280 -2.53 -16.22 19.84
CA VAL A 280 -2.95 -16.41 18.44
C VAL A 280 -1.94 -15.74 17.50
N PRO A 281 -1.18 -16.51 16.71
CA PRO A 281 -0.23 -15.94 15.77
C PRO A 281 -0.93 -15.40 14.51
N LEU A 282 -0.24 -14.51 13.78
CA LEU A 282 -0.67 -14.08 12.46
C LEU A 282 -0.62 -15.25 11.47
N THR A 283 -1.77 -15.51 10.86
CA THR A 283 -1.88 -16.37 9.69
C THR A 283 -1.66 -15.52 8.44
N LYS A 284 -0.47 -15.65 7.84
CA LYS A 284 -0.06 -14.82 6.70
C LYS A 284 -0.77 -15.25 5.41
N GLU A 285 -1.50 -14.32 4.80
CA GLU A 285 -2.10 -14.46 3.47
C GLU A 285 -1.62 -13.35 2.56
N LEU A 286 -1.06 -13.70 1.40
CA LEU A 286 -0.39 -12.75 0.49
C LEU A 286 -1.32 -11.75 -0.18
N GLY A 287 -2.64 -11.93 -0.08
CA GLY A 287 -3.64 -11.07 -0.70
C GLY A 287 -3.96 -9.77 0.06
N PHE A 288 -3.36 -9.57 1.24
CA PHE A 288 -3.50 -8.33 2.02
C PHE A 288 -2.28 -7.44 1.79
N HIS A 289 -2.51 -6.19 1.37
CA HIS A 289 -1.46 -5.31 0.85
C HIS A 289 -1.45 -3.92 1.50
N GLN A 290 -0.38 -3.57 2.22
CA GLN A 290 -0.28 -2.31 2.98
C GLN A 290 0.32 -1.17 2.13
N VAL A 291 1.19 -1.49 1.17
CA VAL A 291 1.99 -0.58 0.31
C VAL A 291 2.08 0.86 0.84
N PHE A 292 2.97 1.06 1.81
CA PHE A 292 3.16 2.38 2.44
C PHE A 292 4.23 3.21 1.71
N GLY A 293 3.80 4.22 0.94
CA GLY A 293 4.67 5.02 0.08
C GLY A 293 5.38 6.22 0.70
N ARG A 294 5.36 6.42 2.03
CA ARG A 294 5.86 7.66 2.65
C ARG A 294 7.33 7.60 3.05
N TYR A 295 8.22 7.21 2.14
CA TYR A 295 9.66 7.41 2.33
C TYR A 295 10.11 8.68 1.62
N ARG A 296 10.63 9.64 2.38
CA ARG A 296 11.22 10.90 1.85
C ARG A 296 12.44 10.65 0.95
N ARG A 297 13.03 9.45 1.01
CA ARG A 297 14.09 8.98 0.14
C ARG A 297 13.52 7.95 -0.84
N ALA A 298 13.88 8.08 -2.11
CA ALA A 298 13.58 7.11 -3.14
C ALA A 298 14.46 5.87 -2.94
N ASP A 299 14.16 5.08 -1.92
CA ASP A 299 14.82 3.81 -1.64
C ASP A 299 14.04 2.69 -2.33
N TYR A 300 14.55 2.27 -3.49
CA TYR A 300 13.95 1.22 -4.31
C TYR A 300 14.23 -0.19 -3.76
N THR A 301 15.09 -0.32 -2.73
CA THR A 301 15.37 -1.57 -2.02
C THR A 301 14.55 -1.73 -0.74
N ALA A 302 13.75 -0.73 -0.37
CA ALA A 302 12.97 -0.73 0.87
C ALA A 302 11.77 -1.69 0.85
N TYR A 303 11.45 -2.31 -0.29
CA TYR A 303 10.28 -3.16 -0.48
C TYR A 303 10.67 -4.58 -0.90
N ALA A 304 9.88 -5.56 -0.47
CA ALA A 304 10.05 -6.98 -0.78
C ALA A 304 9.74 -7.37 -2.24
N PHE A 305 9.45 -6.39 -3.10
CA PHE A 305 9.15 -6.59 -4.52
C PHE A 305 9.92 -5.58 -5.38
N ASN A 306 10.12 -5.93 -6.66
CA ASN A 306 10.84 -5.07 -7.60
C ASN A 306 10.11 -3.74 -7.77
N THR A 307 10.72 -2.66 -7.29
CA THR A 307 10.22 -1.30 -7.52
C THR A 307 11.06 -0.59 -8.58
N ARG A 308 10.41 0.24 -9.39
CA ARG A 308 11.11 1.11 -10.34
C ARG A 308 11.57 2.38 -9.62
N PRO A 309 12.84 2.80 -9.76
CA PRO A 309 13.30 4.07 -9.21
C PRO A 309 12.48 5.25 -9.74
N VAL A 310 12.07 6.15 -8.85
CA VAL A 310 11.39 7.40 -9.22
C VAL A 310 12.43 8.38 -9.76
N SER A 311 12.61 8.41 -11.08
CA SER A 311 13.56 9.33 -11.71
C SER A 311 13.10 10.78 -11.55
N ARG A 312 14.05 11.64 -11.19
CA ARG A 312 13.87 13.10 -11.19
C ARG A 312 13.99 13.68 -12.60
N HIS A 313 14.55 12.92 -13.54
CA HIS A 313 14.69 13.37 -14.92
C HIS A 313 13.30 13.38 -15.58
N PRO A 314 12.82 14.52 -16.10
CA PRO A 314 11.44 14.62 -16.56
C PRO A 314 11.08 13.67 -17.71
N CYS A 315 12.05 13.31 -18.57
CA CYS A 315 11.84 12.33 -19.65
C CYS A 315 11.70 10.88 -19.16
N GLN A 316 12.16 10.58 -17.94
CA GLN A 316 12.06 9.25 -17.32
C GLN A 316 10.93 9.20 -16.29
N LYS A 317 10.24 10.32 -16.04
CA LYS A 317 9.09 10.39 -15.14
C LYS A 317 7.93 9.64 -15.80
N PRO A 318 7.32 8.65 -15.13
CA PRO A 318 6.23 7.88 -15.70
C PRO A 318 4.96 8.72 -15.86
N PHE A 319 4.18 8.40 -16.89
CA PHE A 319 2.80 8.89 -17.02
C PHE A 319 1.92 8.11 -16.06
N VAL A 320 1.21 8.81 -15.19
CA VAL A 320 0.41 8.20 -14.13
C VAL A 320 -1.04 8.11 -14.58
N PHE A 321 -1.61 6.91 -14.51
CA PHE A 321 -3.02 6.64 -14.78
C PHE A 321 -3.66 6.07 -13.52
N TYR A 322 -4.82 6.60 -13.14
CA TYR A 322 -5.58 6.08 -12.00
C TYR A 322 -6.73 5.21 -12.47
N MET A 323 -6.96 4.11 -11.78
CA MET A 323 -8.11 3.25 -12.03
C MET A 323 -9.39 4.01 -11.68
N THR A 324 -10.32 4.13 -12.62
CA THR A 324 -11.60 4.83 -12.42
C THR A 324 -12.76 3.87 -12.26
N THR A 325 -12.79 2.81 -13.08
CA THR A 325 -13.88 1.83 -13.07
C THR A 325 -13.36 0.43 -13.29
N THR A 326 -14.06 -0.54 -12.70
CA THR A 326 -13.84 -1.98 -12.92
C THR A 326 -15.18 -2.65 -13.16
N GLY A 327 -15.20 -3.71 -13.97
CA GLY A 327 -16.42 -4.43 -14.27
C GLY A 327 -16.15 -5.71 -15.04
N VAL A 328 -17.23 -6.39 -15.41
CA VAL A 328 -17.20 -7.56 -16.30
C VAL A 328 -17.91 -7.18 -17.58
N HIS A 329 -17.27 -7.44 -18.71
CA HIS A 329 -17.86 -7.19 -20.01
C HIS A 329 -19.07 -8.13 -20.20
N PRO A 330 -20.27 -7.60 -20.51
CA PRO A 330 -21.51 -8.37 -20.50
C PRO A 330 -21.50 -9.54 -21.50
N ILE A 331 -20.90 -9.32 -22.67
CA ILE A 331 -20.86 -10.34 -23.75
C ILE A 331 -19.69 -11.32 -23.58
N THR A 332 -18.48 -10.82 -23.39
CA THR A 332 -17.26 -11.65 -23.41
C THR A 332 -16.88 -12.24 -22.06
N ASN A 333 -17.60 -11.88 -21.00
CA ASN A 333 -17.32 -12.28 -19.61
C ASN A 333 -15.86 -12.00 -19.19
N MET A 334 -15.24 -10.98 -19.79
CA MET A 334 -13.88 -10.57 -19.45
C MET A 334 -13.92 -9.52 -18.34
N THR A 335 -12.97 -9.57 -17.41
CA THR A 335 -12.74 -8.46 -16.49
C THR A 335 -12.19 -7.27 -17.27
N VAL A 336 -12.82 -6.12 -17.10
CA VAL A 336 -12.45 -4.85 -17.74
C VAL A 336 -12.12 -3.84 -16.65
N SER A 337 -10.95 -3.21 -16.74
CA SER A 337 -10.58 -2.08 -15.90
C SER A 337 -10.20 -0.87 -16.76
N ARG A 338 -10.73 0.30 -16.39
CA ARG A 338 -10.46 1.57 -17.05
C ARG A 338 -9.56 2.43 -16.17
N TYR A 339 -8.57 3.04 -16.80
CA TYR A 339 -7.63 3.94 -16.15
C TYR A 339 -7.59 5.27 -16.90
N GLU A 340 -7.60 6.37 -16.16
CA GLU A 340 -7.58 7.72 -16.71
C GLU A 340 -6.31 8.46 -16.30
N SER A 341 -5.76 9.21 -17.25
CA SER A 341 -4.52 9.96 -17.10
C SER A 341 -4.66 11.05 -16.04
N HIS A 342 -3.72 11.09 -15.10
CA HIS A 342 -3.60 12.20 -14.17
C HIS A 342 -2.79 13.33 -14.81
N ARG A 343 -3.47 14.40 -15.20
CA ARG A 343 -2.83 15.59 -15.79
C ARG A 343 -2.12 16.40 -14.72
N GLY A 344 -0.87 16.06 -14.43
CA GLY A 344 0.09 17.01 -13.86
C GLY A 344 0.63 17.93 -14.96
N ALA A 345 1.03 19.15 -14.61
CA ALA A 345 1.74 20.04 -15.53
C ALA A 345 3.00 19.32 -16.03
N GLN A 346 3.01 18.96 -17.31
CA GLN A 346 4.19 18.42 -17.99
C GLN A 346 4.89 19.59 -18.69
N PRO A 347 6.21 19.75 -18.53
CA PRO A 347 6.94 20.73 -19.30
C PRO A 347 6.78 20.41 -20.80
N GLU A 348 6.55 21.42 -21.64
CA GLU A 348 6.61 21.25 -23.09
C GLU A 348 7.99 20.70 -23.46
N ARG A 349 8.04 19.47 -24.00
CA ARG A 349 9.29 18.82 -24.38
C ARG A 349 9.20 18.23 -25.77
N ARG A 350 10.32 18.34 -26.48
CA ARG A 350 10.56 17.70 -27.78
C ARG A 350 10.87 16.21 -27.56
N TRP A 351 9.82 15.40 -27.47
CA TRP A 351 9.95 13.94 -27.53
C TRP A 351 10.42 13.55 -28.94
N LYS A 352 11.54 12.82 -29.04
CA LYS A 352 12.01 12.24 -30.33
C LYS A 352 11.44 10.85 -30.60
N MET A 353 10.48 10.42 -29.78
CA MET A 353 9.72 9.16 -29.89
C MET A 353 8.23 9.46 -29.77
N ALA A 354 7.37 8.47 -30.07
CA ALA A 354 5.93 8.60 -29.92
C ALA A 354 5.57 9.05 -28.49
N ASN A 355 4.97 10.24 -28.37
CA ASN A 355 4.62 10.82 -27.08
C ASN A 355 3.39 10.09 -26.49
N PRO A 356 3.52 9.40 -25.35
CA PRO A 356 2.36 8.78 -24.70
C PRO A 356 1.50 9.82 -23.96
N GLY A 357 1.89 11.10 -23.91
CA GLY A 357 1.10 12.19 -23.35
C GLY A 357 -0.26 12.41 -24.03
N ASP A 358 -0.42 11.94 -25.26
CA ASP A 358 -1.71 11.98 -25.97
C ASP A 358 -2.70 10.94 -25.43
N LEU A 359 -2.23 9.92 -24.70
CA LEU A 359 -3.09 8.91 -24.10
C LEU A 359 -3.85 9.49 -22.91
N ARG A 360 -5.18 9.46 -23.00
CA ARG A 360 -6.10 9.87 -21.93
C ARG A 360 -6.60 8.67 -21.15
N THR A 361 -6.87 7.57 -21.84
CA THR A 361 -7.54 6.42 -21.26
C THR A 361 -6.81 5.14 -21.62
N VAL A 362 -6.66 4.25 -20.64
CA VAL A 362 -6.19 2.88 -20.84
C VAL A 362 -7.29 1.93 -20.42
N ILE A 363 -7.64 0.98 -21.28
CA ILE A 363 -8.62 -0.07 -20.98
C ILE A 363 -7.90 -1.41 -21.01
N VAL A 364 -7.97 -2.15 -19.91
CA VAL A 364 -7.33 -3.45 -19.77
C VAL A 364 -8.40 -4.53 -19.73
N TYR A 365 -8.26 -5.51 -20.62
CA TYR A 365 -9.12 -6.69 -20.72
C TYR A 365 -8.37 -7.92 -20.23
N LYS A 366 -8.94 -8.65 -19.26
CA LYS A 366 -8.37 -9.90 -18.75
C LYS A 366 -9.45 -10.98 -18.65
N LYS A 367 -9.18 -12.18 -19.16
CA LYS A 367 -10.06 -13.32 -18.96
C LYS A 367 -9.94 -13.80 -17.49
N PRO A 368 -11.05 -14.04 -16.78
CA PRO A 368 -11.00 -14.64 -15.45
C PRO A 368 -10.32 -16.01 -15.49
N ASP A 369 -9.35 -16.22 -14.60
CA ASP A 369 -8.70 -17.51 -14.40
C ASP A 369 -8.56 -17.77 -12.89
N PRO A 370 -9.48 -18.54 -12.29
CA PRO A 370 -9.46 -18.86 -10.86
C PRO A 370 -8.22 -19.63 -10.42
N TYR A 371 -7.65 -20.45 -11.32
CA TYR A 371 -6.57 -21.39 -11.04
C TYR A 371 -5.20 -20.85 -11.46
N LEU A 372 -5.11 -19.57 -11.81
CA LEU A 372 -3.84 -18.94 -12.21
C LEU A 372 -2.80 -19.02 -11.09
N TRP A 373 -3.23 -18.89 -9.83
CA TRP A 373 -2.33 -18.92 -8.67
C TRP A 373 -1.88 -20.35 -8.31
N ASP A 374 -2.62 -21.37 -8.75
CA ASP A 374 -2.32 -22.78 -8.49
C ASP A 374 -1.34 -23.36 -9.52
N ARG A 375 -1.04 -22.61 -10.59
CA ARG A 375 -0.22 -23.06 -11.72
C ARG A 375 1.01 -22.16 -11.90
N SER A 376 2.11 -22.77 -12.34
CA SER A 376 3.32 -22.05 -12.76
C SER A 376 3.42 -22.05 -14.29
N PRO A 377 3.81 -20.94 -14.94
CA PRO A 377 4.16 -19.63 -14.39
C PRO A 377 2.93 -18.76 -14.09
N ARG A 378 2.94 -18.05 -12.95
CA ARG A 378 1.86 -17.13 -12.51
C ARG A 378 1.86 -15.78 -13.26
N ARG A 379 2.76 -15.60 -14.23
CA ARG A 379 2.97 -14.35 -14.98
C ARG A 379 2.10 -14.35 -16.23
N ASN A 380 1.46 -13.22 -16.51
CA ASN A 380 0.70 -13.01 -17.74
C ASN A 380 1.40 -11.94 -18.59
N CYS A 381 1.25 -12.06 -19.90
CA CYS A 381 1.79 -11.11 -20.86
C CYS A 381 0.72 -10.12 -21.32
N CYS A 382 1.15 -8.88 -21.53
CA CYS A 382 0.32 -7.79 -22.01
C CYS A 382 0.48 -7.63 -23.52
N ARG A 383 -0.62 -7.49 -24.25
CA ARG A 383 -0.63 -7.24 -25.70
C ARG A 383 -1.50 -6.03 -26.01
N VAL A 384 -0.97 -5.11 -26.80
CA VAL A 384 -1.74 -3.96 -27.30
C VAL A 384 -2.72 -4.46 -28.35
N LYS A 385 -4.03 -4.29 -28.10
CA LYS A 385 -5.09 -4.62 -29.06
C LYS A 385 -5.29 -3.49 -30.07
N SER A 386 -5.36 -2.27 -29.58
CA SER A 386 -5.71 -1.09 -30.39
C SER A 386 -5.25 0.19 -29.70
N LYS A 387 -4.93 1.20 -30.50
CA LYS A 387 -4.71 2.59 -30.06
C LYS A 387 -5.54 3.50 -30.97
N LYS A 388 -6.67 4.01 -30.47
CA LYS A 388 -7.58 4.90 -31.22
C LYS A 388 -8.13 5.97 -30.29
N ASN A 389 -8.36 7.19 -30.80
CA ASN A 389 -9.01 8.29 -30.06
C ASN A 389 -8.45 8.50 -28.64
N ASN A 390 -7.12 8.60 -28.50
CA ASN A 390 -6.44 8.78 -27.20
C ASN A 390 -6.71 7.66 -26.17
N THR A 391 -7.21 6.51 -26.63
CA THR A 391 -7.51 5.33 -25.83
C THR A 391 -6.59 4.19 -26.25
N LEU A 392 -5.93 3.58 -25.27
CA LEU A 392 -5.11 2.39 -25.44
C LEU A 392 -5.83 1.17 -24.88
N GLU A 393 -6.06 0.18 -25.72
CA GLU A 393 -6.65 -1.10 -25.31
C GLU A 393 -5.56 -2.16 -25.16
N ILE A 394 -5.48 -2.75 -23.98
CA ILE A 394 -4.51 -3.79 -23.63
C ILE A 394 -5.26 -5.06 -23.29
N SER A 395 -4.78 -6.19 -23.79
CA SER A 395 -5.22 -7.52 -23.36
C SER A 395 -4.16 -8.21 -22.54
N VAL A 396 -4.58 -8.83 -21.45
CA VAL A 396 -3.71 -9.59 -20.54
C VAL A 396 -4.12 -11.05 -20.58
N ALA A 397 -3.18 -11.92 -20.95
CA ALA A 397 -3.41 -13.37 -21.03
C ALA A 397 -2.09 -14.13 -20.81
N VAL A 398 -2.16 -15.46 -20.79
CA VAL A 398 -0.98 -16.34 -20.70
C VAL A 398 0.02 -15.98 -21.79
N CYS A 399 1.30 -15.97 -21.42
CA CYS A 399 2.38 -15.70 -22.35
C CYS A 399 2.45 -16.76 -23.44
N LYS A 400 2.66 -16.33 -24.69
CA LYS A 400 2.92 -17.22 -25.82
C LYS A 400 4.41 -17.57 -25.86
N GLU A 401 4.72 -18.63 -26.59
CA GLU A 401 6.11 -18.99 -26.87
C GLU A 401 6.85 -17.82 -27.54
N GLY A 402 8.07 -17.54 -27.05
CA GLY A 402 8.89 -16.42 -27.51
C GLY A 402 8.52 -15.04 -26.94
N GLU A 403 7.46 -14.90 -26.14
CA GLU A 403 7.19 -13.65 -25.44
C GLU A 403 8.15 -13.47 -24.26
N VAL A 404 8.84 -12.33 -24.23
CA VAL A 404 9.81 -12.01 -23.19
C VAL A 404 9.08 -11.66 -21.90
N VAL A 405 9.39 -12.40 -20.85
CA VAL A 405 8.98 -12.11 -19.48
C VAL A 405 10.20 -11.55 -18.76
N GLU A 406 10.29 -10.22 -18.63
CA GLU A 406 11.33 -9.61 -17.77
C GLU A 406 11.13 -10.11 -16.33
N VAL A 407 12.18 -10.66 -15.72
CA VAL A 407 12.15 -11.24 -14.36
C VAL A 407 12.33 -10.16 -13.32
#